data_AF-A0A946C1N1-F1
#
_entry.id   AF-A0A946C1N1-F1
#
_cell.length_a   1.000
_cell.length_b   1.000
_cell.length_c   1.000
_cell.angle_alpha   90.00
_cell.angle_beta   90.00
_cell.angle_gamma   90.00
#
_symmetry.space_group_name_H-M   'P 1'
#
loop_
_entity.id
_entity.type
_entity.pdbx_description
1 polymer ?
#
loop_
_entity_poly.entity_id
_entity_poly.type
_entity_poly.pdbx_seq_one_letter_code
_entity_poly.pdbx_strand_id
1 'polypeptide(L)'
;MSRIVVAGIVEFPPEVRDEALIKGRELIEGAYTEKGCIHYLWTADLNHPGRVVVYEEWECADDLEAHLKGEWYRNMFGHLAQFNIVSAETNKFRIDRKEPVYGKDGIATAYFTDENT
;
A
#
# COMPACT_ATOMS: atom_id res chain seq x y z
N MET A 1 -16.97 11.36 -0.94
CA MET A 1 -16.17 10.56 -1.88
C MET A 1 -15.70 9.32 -1.12
N SER A 2 -15.64 8.15 -1.77
CA SER A 2 -15.20 6.91 -1.11
C SER A 2 -13.68 6.83 -1.08
N ARG A 3 -13.13 6.28 0.01
CA ARG A 3 -11.70 6.01 0.13
C ARG A 3 -11.24 4.97 -0.88
N ILE A 4 -9.99 5.06 -1.29
CA ILE A 4 -9.35 4.08 -2.17
C ILE A 4 -8.20 3.41 -1.42
N VAL A 5 -8.12 2.09 -1.52
CA VAL A 5 -6.95 1.32 -1.08
C VAL A 5 -6.19 0.88 -2.32
N VAL A 6 -4.87 1.03 -2.30
CA VAL A 6 -3.98 0.32 -3.22
C VAL A 6 -3.31 -0.79 -2.42
N ALA A 7 -3.42 -2.03 -2.88
CA ALA A 7 -2.72 -3.14 -2.25
C ALA A 7 -2.06 -4.00 -3.32
N GLY A 8 -0.86 -4.46 -3.05
CA GLY A 8 -0.10 -5.22 -4.03
C GLY A 8 1.19 -5.81 -3.53
N ILE A 9 1.85 -6.49 -4.46
CA ILE A 9 3.09 -7.21 -4.26
C ILE A 9 4.06 -6.80 -5.37
N VAL A 10 5.31 -6.56 -4.99
CA VAL A 10 6.44 -6.41 -5.92
C VAL A 10 7.49 -7.45 -5.55
N GLU A 11 7.90 -8.25 -6.54
CA GLU A 11 8.92 -9.28 -6.38
C GLU A 11 10.25 -8.80 -6.92
N PHE A 12 11.30 -9.02 -6.13
CA PHE A 12 12.70 -8.73 -6.44
C PHE A 12 13.53 -10.01 -6.30
N PRO A 13 14.75 -10.05 -6.87
CA PRO A 13 15.75 -11.01 -6.43
C PRO A 13 15.96 -10.86 -4.90
N PRO A 14 15.94 -11.95 -4.12
CA PRO A 14 16.04 -11.89 -2.66
C PRO A 14 17.21 -11.06 -2.12
N GLU A 15 18.33 -11.11 -2.82
CA GLU A 15 19.57 -10.43 -2.47
C GLU A 15 19.50 -8.89 -2.52
N VAL A 16 18.52 -8.32 -3.24
CA VAL A 16 18.39 -6.86 -3.39
C VAL A 16 17.13 -6.28 -2.75
N ARG A 17 16.20 -7.11 -2.27
CA ARG A 17 14.90 -6.69 -1.70
C ARG A 17 15.06 -5.69 -0.56
N ASP A 18 15.91 -6.00 0.41
CA ASP A 18 16.12 -5.16 1.59
C ASP A 18 16.74 -3.81 1.21
N GLU A 19 17.72 -3.80 0.29
CA GLU A 19 18.34 -2.58 -0.19
C GLU A 19 17.33 -1.70 -0.94
N ALA A 20 16.53 -2.29 -1.82
CA ALA A 20 15.46 -1.61 -2.54
C ALA A 20 14.48 -0.93 -1.56
N LEU A 21 14.07 -1.66 -0.52
CA LEU A 21 13.13 -1.13 0.48
C LEU A 21 13.74 -0.02 1.34
N ILE A 22 14.96 -0.22 1.86
CA ILE A 22 15.62 0.73 2.76
C ILE A 22 15.92 2.05 2.04
N LYS A 23 16.44 1.98 0.81
CA LYS A 23 16.78 3.17 0.01
C LYS A 23 15.54 3.94 -0.48
N GLY A 24 14.37 3.29 -0.52
CA GLY A 24 13.10 3.94 -0.89
C GLY A 24 12.46 4.76 0.24
N ARG A 25 13.02 4.75 1.46
CA ARG A 25 12.42 5.36 2.65
C ARG A 25 12.01 6.83 2.45
N GLU A 26 12.88 7.66 1.91
CA GLU A 26 12.59 9.10 1.73
C GLU A 26 11.41 9.33 0.76
N LEU A 27 11.23 8.45 -0.22
CA LEU A 27 10.12 8.51 -1.17
C LEU A 27 8.78 8.12 -0.51
N ILE A 28 8.83 7.17 0.43
CA ILE A 28 7.67 6.79 1.26
C ILE A 28 7.28 7.97 2.17
N GLU A 29 8.26 8.58 2.84
CA GLU A 29 8.05 9.75 3.68
C GLU A 29 7.51 10.94 2.87
N GLY A 30 8.01 11.14 1.65
CA GLY A 30 7.52 12.14 0.71
C GLY A 30 6.05 11.94 0.33
N ALA A 31 5.63 10.71 0.02
CA ALA A 31 4.24 10.41 -0.32
C ALA A 31 3.25 10.76 0.82
N TYR A 32 3.66 10.60 2.09
CA TYR A 32 2.84 11.03 3.24
C TYR A 32 2.59 12.54 3.30
N THR A 33 3.35 13.35 2.58
CA THR A 33 3.11 14.80 2.49
C THR A 33 2.01 15.16 1.49
N GLU A 34 1.59 14.22 0.65
CA GLU A 34 0.57 14.45 -0.36
C GLU A 34 -0.82 14.52 0.25
N LYS A 35 -1.65 15.41 -0.31
CA LYS A 35 -3.04 15.57 0.11
C LYS A 35 -3.79 14.24 0.01
N GLY A 36 -4.50 13.89 1.07
CA GLY A 36 -5.37 12.72 1.10
C GLY A 36 -4.63 11.38 1.31
N CYS A 37 -3.31 11.37 1.48
CA CYS A 37 -2.56 10.16 1.85
C CYS A 37 -2.81 9.81 3.33
N ILE A 38 -3.52 8.69 3.58
CA ILE A 38 -3.80 8.18 4.94
C ILE A 38 -2.72 7.17 5.34
N HIS A 39 -2.41 6.24 4.43
CA HIS A 39 -1.35 5.24 4.59
C HIS A 39 -0.55 5.12 3.31
N TYR A 40 0.76 4.94 3.46
CA TYR A 40 1.70 4.61 2.39
C TYR A 40 2.78 3.70 2.97
N LEU A 41 2.59 2.39 2.81
CA LEU A 41 3.37 1.35 3.45
C LEU A 41 4.01 0.47 2.39
N TRP A 42 5.32 0.32 2.51
CA TRP A 42 6.11 -0.66 1.78
C TRP A 42 6.80 -1.51 2.82
N THR A 43 6.61 -2.83 2.78
CA THR A 43 7.11 -3.72 3.84
C THR A 43 7.67 -5.01 3.26
N ALA A 44 8.69 -5.54 3.93
CA ALA A 44 9.22 -6.86 3.66
C ALA A 44 8.22 -7.95 4.06
N ASP A 45 7.92 -8.89 3.16
CA ASP A 45 7.28 -10.15 3.57
C ASP A 45 8.36 -11.05 4.19
N LEU A 46 8.09 -11.56 5.39
CA LEU A 46 9.00 -12.45 6.11
C LEU A 46 8.94 -13.90 5.62
N ASN A 47 7.88 -14.27 4.89
CA ASN A 47 7.72 -15.62 4.32
C ASN A 47 8.27 -15.71 2.89
N HIS A 48 8.49 -14.58 2.23
CA HIS A 48 8.94 -14.51 0.83
C HIS A 48 10.14 -13.56 0.72
N PRO A 49 11.38 -14.09 0.66
CA PRO A 49 12.59 -13.28 0.75
C PRO A 49 12.72 -12.15 -0.29
N GLY A 50 12.18 -12.35 -1.49
CA GLY A 50 12.19 -11.35 -2.58
C GLY A 50 11.02 -10.36 -2.56
N ARG A 51 10.04 -10.55 -1.67
CA ARG A 51 8.78 -9.83 -1.75
C ARG A 51 8.77 -8.55 -0.93
N VAL A 52 8.23 -7.51 -1.55
CA VAL A 52 7.74 -6.30 -0.89
C VAL A 52 6.23 -6.22 -1.04
N VAL A 53 5.53 -5.95 0.05
CA VAL A 53 4.09 -5.68 0.08
C VAL A 53 3.86 -4.17 0.07
N VAL A 54 2.96 -3.73 -0.79
CA VAL A 54 2.53 -2.34 -0.93
C VAL A 54 1.12 -2.22 -0.36
N TYR A 55 0.91 -1.25 0.53
CA TYR A 55 -0.41 -0.85 1.00
C TYR A 55 -0.49 0.67 1.06
N GLU A 56 -1.48 1.22 0.38
CA GLU A 56 -1.80 2.65 0.40
C GLU A 56 -3.28 2.83 0.73
N GLU A 57 -3.62 3.88 1.48
CA GLU A 57 -5.01 4.30 1.69
C GLU A 57 -5.11 5.79 1.39
N TRP A 58 -6.07 6.16 0.55
CA TRP A 58 -6.30 7.52 0.07
C TRP A 58 -7.71 7.98 0.41
N GLU A 59 -7.87 9.27 0.74
CA GLU A 59 -9.17 9.88 1.06
C GLU A 59 -10.18 9.77 -0.08
N CYS A 60 -9.72 9.89 -1.34
CA CYS A 60 -10.54 9.69 -2.52
C CYS A 60 -9.73 9.37 -3.78
N ALA A 61 -10.44 9.08 -4.88
CA ALA A 61 -9.82 8.76 -6.17
C ALA A 61 -9.06 9.94 -6.80
N ASP A 62 -9.51 11.18 -6.59
CA ASP A 62 -8.84 12.37 -7.12
C ASP A 62 -7.47 12.59 -6.45
N ASP A 63 -7.37 12.31 -5.14
CA ASP A 63 -6.10 12.39 -4.41
C ASP A 63 -5.12 11.30 -4.88
N LEU A 64 -5.60 10.06 -5.05
CA LEU A 64 -4.80 8.99 -5.66
C LEU A 64 -4.37 9.35 -7.09
N GLU A 65 -5.26 9.93 -7.91
CA GLU A 65 -4.91 10.34 -9.26
C GLU A 65 -3.80 11.39 -9.27
N ALA A 66 -3.85 12.36 -8.35
CA ALA A 66 -2.80 13.34 -8.17
C ALA A 66 -1.47 12.68 -7.80
N HIS A 67 -1.47 11.74 -6.85
CA HIS A 67 -0.29 10.96 -6.48
C HIS A 67 0.33 10.23 -7.68
N LEU A 68 -0.49 9.50 -8.46
CA LEU A 68 -0.01 8.73 -9.62
C LEU A 68 0.61 9.61 -10.72
N LYS A 69 0.30 10.91 -10.74
CA LYS A 69 0.93 11.92 -11.63
C LYS A 69 2.08 12.67 -10.93
N GLY A 70 2.18 12.56 -9.61
CA GLY A 70 3.10 13.26 -8.73
C GLY A 70 4.56 12.83 -8.90
N GLU A 71 5.46 13.56 -8.25
CA GLU A 71 6.88 13.23 -8.28
C GLU A 71 7.21 12.02 -7.41
N TRP A 72 6.58 11.85 -6.24
CA TRP A 72 6.88 10.76 -5.31
C TRP A 72 6.59 9.39 -5.94
N TYR A 73 5.45 9.25 -6.62
CA TYR A 73 5.12 8.03 -7.36
C TYR A 73 6.14 7.73 -8.48
N ARG A 74 6.46 8.73 -9.31
CA ARG A 74 7.39 8.56 -10.43
C ARG A 74 8.81 8.26 -9.95
N ASN A 75 9.24 8.90 -8.87
CA ASN A 75 10.54 8.68 -8.25
C ASN A 75 10.61 7.29 -7.61
N MET A 76 9.54 6.82 -6.95
CA MET A 76 9.46 5.45 -6.43
C MET A 76 9.56 4.43 -7.55
N PHE A 77 8.81 4.62 -8.64
CA PHE A 77 8.92 3.75 -9.82
C PHE A 77 10.35 3.70 -10.37
N GLY A 78 10.97 4.87 -10.56
CA GLY A 78 12.35 4.98 -11.07
C GLY A 78 13.39 4.40 -10.11
N HIS A 79 13.16 4.47 -8.81
CA HIS A 79 13.98 3.85 -7.77
C HIS A 79 13.92 2.32 -7.86
N LEU A 80 12.72 1.73 -7.84
CA LEU A 80 12.55 0.27 -7.84
C LEU A 80 13.03 -0.38 -9.13
N ALA A 81 12.92 0.31 -10.27
CA ALA A 81 13.42 -0.17 -11.56
C ALA A 81 14.93 -0.46 -11.56
N GLN A 82 15.70 0.11 -10.63
CA GLN A 82 17.15 -0.12 -10.49
C GLN A 82 17.47 -1.50 -9.88
N PHE A 83 16.48 -2.17 -9.27
CA PHE A 83 16.67 -3.41 -8.51
C PHE A 83 16.13 -4.65 -9.23
N ASN A 84 15.95 -4.59 -10.56
CA ASN A 84 15.56 -5.73 -11.38
C ASN A 84 14.24 -6.40 -10.92
N ILE A 85 13.14 -5.64 -10.94
CA ILE A 85 11.79 -6.15 -10.62
C ILE A 85 11.50 -7.43 -11.40
N VAL A 86 11.19 -8.51 -10.69
CA VAL A 86 10.82 -9.82 -11.28
C VAL A 86 9.37 -9.79 -11.73
N SER A 87 8.48 -9.30 -10.87
CA SER A 87 7.07 -9.09 -11.17
C SER A 87 6.47 -8.02 -10.25
N ALA A 88 5.35 -7.45 -10.67
CA ALA A 88 4.59 -6.53 -9.84
C ALA A 88 3.09 -6.71 -10.13
N GLU A 89 2.30 -6.77 -9.06
CA GLU A 89 0.85 -6.75 -9.14
C GLU A 89 0.32 -5.79 -8.07
N THR A 90 -0.27 -4.68 -8.51
CA THR A 90 -0.91 -3.70 -7.63
C THR A 90 -2.33 -3.47 -8.09
N ASN A 91 -3.26 -3.55 -7.13
CA ASN A 91 -4.69 -3.43 -7.38
C ASN A 91 -5.25 -2.27 -6.57
N LYS A 92 -6.27 -1.60 -7.13
CA LYS A 92 -7.03 -0.57 -6.43
C LYS A 92 -8.40 -1.09 -6.03
N PHE A 93 -8.80 -0.77 -4.81
CA PHE A 93 -10.07 -1.15 -4.21
C PHE A 93 -10.78 0.11 -3.73
N ARG A 94 -12.07 0.21 -3.99
CA ARG A 94 -12.90 1.24 -3.36
C ARG A 94 -13.43 0.70 -2.04
N ILE A 95 -13.27 1.46 -0.96
CA ILE A 95 -13.86 1.12 0.33
C ILE A 95 -15.33 1.52 0.28
N ASP A 96 -16.20 0.52 0.14
CA ASP A 96 -17.65 0.70 0.24
C ASP A 96 -18.11 0.60 1.72
N ARG A 97 -17.40 -0.18 2.56
CA ARG A 97 -17.61 -0.29 4.02
C ARG A 97 -16.29 -0.53 4.78
N LYS A 98 -16.17 0.00 6.00
CA LYS A 98 -15.02 -0.19 6.90
C LYS A 98 -15.51 -0.22 8.36
N GLU A 99 -15.33 -1.34 9.04
CA GLU A 99 -15.63 -1.54 10.46
C GLU A 99 -14.45 -2.22 11.18
N PRO A 100 -14.34 -2.11 12.51
CA PRO A 100 -13.33 -2.84 13.27
C PRO A 100 -13.54 -4.36 13.20
N VAL A 101 -12.45 -5.12 13.16
CA VAL A 101 -12.50 -6.60 13.27
C VAL A 101 -13.06 -7.05 14.62
N TYR A 102 -12.75 -6.32 15.69
CA TYR A 102 -13.12 -6.65 17.06
C TYR A 102 -14.27 -5.77 17.55
N GLY A 103 -15.34 -6.42 18.03
CA GLY A 103 -16.45 -5.76 18.69
C GLY A 103 -16.10 -5.25 20.10
N LYS A 104 -17.06 -4.61 20.77
CA LYS A 104 -16.90 -4.15 22.17
C LYS A 104 -16.70 -5.28 23.17
N ASP A 105 -17.11 -6.49 22.80
CA ASP A 105 -16.92 -7.74 23.54
C ASP A 105 -15.52 -8.35 23.35
N GLY A 106 -14.70 -7.79 22.46
CA GLY A 106 -13.36 -8.29 22.14
C GLY A 106 -13.36 -9.52 21.23
N ILE A 107 -14.51 -9.90 20.65
CA ILE A 107 -14.61 -11.04 19.75
C ILE A 107 -14.37 -10.56 18.31
N ALA A 108 -13.51 -11.28 17.59
CA ALA A 108 -13.27 -11.02 16.17
C ALA A 108 -14.45 -11.51 15.34
N THR A 109 -14.88 -10.71 14.35
CA THR A 109 -15.95 -11.07 13.43
C THR A 109 -15.52 -10.83 11.99
N ALA A 110 -16.03 -11.66 11.07
CA ALA A 110 -15.82 -11.51 9.63
C ALA A 110 -16.95 -10.73 8.95
N TYR A 111 -18.09 -10.60 9.62
CA TYR A 111 -19.31 -9.99 9.10
C TYR A 111 -19.45 -8.56 9.63
N PHE A 112 -20.04 -7.68 8.83
CA PHE A 112 -20.38 -6.33 9.27
C PHE A 112 -21.49 -6.37 10.33
N THR A 113 -21.58 -5.31 11.13
CA THR A 113 -22.54 -5.24 12.26
C THR A 113 -23.99 -5.45 11.82
N ASP A 114 -24.34 -5.09 10.58
CA ASP A 114 -25.68 -5.25 9.99
C ASP A 114 -25.90 -6.60 9.24
N GLU A 115 -24.89 -7.46 9.14
CA GLU A 115 -24.98 -8.77 8.47
C GLU A 115 -25.18 -9.95 9.44
N ASN A 116 -25.04 -9.72 10.75
CA ASN A 116 -25.21 -10.73 11.81
C ASN A 116 -26.65 -10.81 12.37
N THR A 117 -27.66 -10.29 11.68
CA THR A 117 -29.09 -10.41 12.04
C THR A 117 -29.74 -11.66 11.51
#